data_AF-A0A7S2LAC7-F1
#
_entry.id   AF-A0A7S2LAC7-F1
#
_cell.length_a   1.000
_cell.length_b   1.000
_cell.length_c   1.000
_cell.angle_alpha   90.00
_cell.angle_beta   90.00
_cell.angle_gamma   90.00
#
_symmetry.space_group_name_H-M   'P 1'
#
loop_
_entity.id
_entity.type
_entity.pdbx_description
1 polymer ?
#
loop_
_entity_poly.entity_id
_entity_poly.type
_entity_poly.pdbx_seq_one_letter_code
_entity_poly.pdbx_strand_id
1 'polypeptide(L)'
;SKALSACLRHRGPRSMRPDGFAPLPDVCRSVGASAERILELCRPLPGEKVRFELREEGVGCWIRATHGHSDRRVHDAAAHQQIFQPLGVLVHGTRANCVASILQASLKSMGRKHVHFVDSDSDADILQGFRAGCDSLVYVDMADAMLCGLDFFRTPDGMIV
;
A
#
# COMPACT_ATOMS: atom_id res chain seq x y z
N SER A 1 -13.44 4.63 2.61
CA SER A 1 -13.74 5.94 3.26
C SER A 1 -12.44 6.72 3.47
N LYS A 2 -12.42 8.04 3.18
CA LYS A 2 -11.25 8.91 3.41
C LYS A 2 -10.83 8.93 4.89
N ALA A 3 -11.79 8.93 5.82
CA ALA A 3 -11.52 8.97 7.25
C ALA A 3 -10.85 7.68 7.76
N LEU A 4 -11.39 6.50 7.36
CA LEU A 4 -10.82 5.20 7.71
C LEU A 4 -9.41 5.03 7.14
N SER A 5 -9.20 5.37 5.85
CA SER A 5 -7.86 5.32 5.25
C SER A 5 -6.89 6.26 5.96
N ALA A 6 -7.32 7.47 6.33
CA ALA A 6 -6.45 8.39 7.04
C ALA A 6 -6.09 7.92 8.45
N CYS A 7 -7.05 7.32 9.16
CA CYS A 7 -6.82 6.67 10.45
C CYS A 7 -5.78 5.55 10.31
N LEU A 8 -6.02 4.59 9.42
CA LEU A 8 -5.17 3.39 9.33
C LEU A 8 -3.81 3.63 8.68
N ARG A 9 -3.65 4.68 7.86
CA ARG A 9 -2.38 4.95 7.16
C ARG A 9 -1.50 5.99 7.85
N HIS A 10 -2.08 6.98 8.51
CA HIS A 10 -1.34 8.18 8.91
C HIS A 10 -1.41 8.48 10.41
N ARG A 11 -2.47 8.06 11.09
CA ARG A 11 -2.75 8.44 12.48
C ARG A 11 -3.59 7.38 13.17
N GLY A 12 -3.04 6.17 13.26
CA GLY A 12 -3.73 5.04 13.89
C GLY A 12 -3.94 5.26 15.39
N PRO A 13 -4.85 4.50 16.04
CA PRO A 13 -4.96 4.50 17.49
C PRO A 13 -3.62 4.11 18.16
N ARG A 14 -3.49 4.38 19.46
CA ARG A 14 -2.28 4.03 20.21
C ARG A 14 -2.00 2.53 20.27
N SER A 15 -3.05 1.71 20.18
CA SER A 15 -3.02 0.25 20.16
C SER A 15 -2.61 -0.37 18.82
N MET A 16 -2.38 0.45 17.79
CA MET A 16 -1.87 -0.04 16.50
C MET A 16 -0.49 -0.67 16.67
N ARG A 17 -0.36 -1.89 16.15
CA ARG A 17 0.86 -2.69 16.17
C ARG A 17 1.82 -2.31 15.03
N PRO A 18 3.09 -2.76 15.08
CA PRO A 18 4.05 -2.54 14.00
C PRO A 18 3.68 -3.15 12.65
N ASP A 19 2.81 -4.16 12.61
CA ASP A 19 2.27 -4.75 11.39
C ASP A 19 1.08 -3.96 10.80
N GLY A 20 0.71 -2.84 11.42
CA GLY A 20 -0.38 -1.96 11.01
C GLY A 20 -1.76 -2.36 11.53
N PHE A 21 -1.89 -3.51 12.21
CA PHE A 21 -3.17 -3.93 12.77
C PHE A 21 -3.52 -3.15 14.03
N ALA A 22 -4.79 -2.76 14.14
CA ALA A 22 -5.38 -2.20 15.35
C ALA A 22 -6.69 -2.92 15.68
N PRO A 23 -7.08 -3.00 16.98
CA PRO A 23 -8.37 -3.55 17.36
C PRO A 23 -9.51 -2.75 16.73
N LEU A 24 -10.50 -3.43 16.13
CA LEU A 24 -11.64 -2.77 15.48
C LEU A 24 -12.37 -1.78 16.41
N PRO A 25 -12.63 -2.08 17.70
CA PRO A 25 -13.26 -1.12 18.61
C PRO A 25 -12.49 0.20 18.77
N ASP A 26 -11.17 0.16 18.71
CA ASP A 26 -10.31 1.34 18.85
C ASP A 26 -10.34 2.20 17.60
N VAL A 27 -10.43 1.55 16.43
CA VAL A 27 -10.60 2.22 15.14
C VAL A 27 -12.01 2.84 15.04
N CYS A 28 -13.05 2.14 15.51
CA CYS A 28 -14.41 2.68 15.64
C CYS A 28 -14.42 3.99 16.44
N ARG A 29 -13.77 4.01 17.61
CA ARG A 29 -13.66 5.21 18.45
C ARG A 29 -12.86 6.32 17.77
N SER A 30 -11.77 5.97 17.07
CA SER A 30 -10.90 6.94 16.41
C SER A 30 -11.55 7.61 15.20
N VAL A 31 -12.40 6.88 14.47
CA VAL A 31 -13.08 7.38 13.26
C VAL A 31 -14.49 7.91 13.57
N GLY A 32 -15.07 7.55 14.73
CA GLY A 32 -16.44 7.90 15.08
C GLY A 32 -17.48 7.14 14.24
N ALA A 33 -17.24 5.85 13.97
CA ALA A 33 -18.11 5.00 13.17
C ALA A 33 -18.38 3.66 13.86
N SER A 34 -19.52 3.03 13.55
CA SER A 34 -19.85 1.70 14.09
C SER A 34 -18.99 0.60 13.46
N ALA A 35 -18.90 -0.55 14.14
CA ALA A 35 -18.16 -1.70 13.63
C ALA A 35 -18.78 -2.20 12.31
N GLU A 36 -20.11 -2.29 12.25
CA GLU A 36 -20.87 -2.68 11.05
C GLU A 36 -20.52 -1.78 9.88
N ARG A 37 -20.48 -0.46 10.10
CA ARG A 37 -20.14 0.50 9.06
C ARG A 37 -18.70 0.35 8.58
N ILE A 38 -17.76 0.09 9.47
CA ILE A 38 -16.36 -0.15 9.08
C ILE A 38 -16.25 -1.46 8.30
N LEU A 39 -16.90 -2.53 8.75
CA LEU A 39 -16.89 -3.83 8.07
C LEU A 39 -17.49 -3.73 6.65
N GLU A 40 -18.58 -2.98 6.47
CA GLU A 40 -19.12 -2.66 5.15
C GLU A 40 -18.10 -1.96 4.25
N LEU A 41 -17.39 -0.96 4.79
CA LEU A 41 -16.36 -0.21 4.06
C LEU A 41 -15.13 -1.05 3.69
N CYS A 42 -14.94 -2.20 4.34
CA CYS A 42 -13.85 -3.12 4.07
C CYS A 42 -14.19 -4.14 3.00
N ARG A 43 -15.47 -4.32 2.64
CA ARG A 43 -15.87 -5.24 1.57
C ARG A 43 -15.49 -4.62 0.22
N PRO A 44 -14.52 -5.20 -0.52
CA PRO A 44 -14.18 -4.70 -1.84
C PRO A 44 -15.34 -4.96 -2.81
N LEU A 45 -15.63 -3.99 -3.67
CA LEU A 45 -16.48 -4.21 -4.84
C LEU A 45 -15.66 -4.86 -5.96
N PRO A 46 -16.29 -5.59 -6.91
CA PRO A 46 -15.59 -6.13 -8.06
C PRO A 46 -14.80 -5.06 -8.81
N GLY A 47 -13.50 -5.28 -9.01
CA GLY A 47 -12.60 -4.33 -9.69
C GLY A 47 -12.09 -3.17 -8.83
N GLU A 48 -12.47 -3.09 -7.54
CA GLU A 48 -11.90 -2.11 -6.62
C GLU A 48 -10.67 -2.63 -5.89
N LYS A 49 -9.70 -1.72 -5.68
CA LYS A 49 -8.50 -2.00 -4.90
C LYS A 49 -8.87 -2.45 -3.48
N VAL A 50 -8.29 -3.56 -3.02
CA VAL A 50 -8.45 -4.02 -1.63
C VAL A 50 -7.64 -3.11 -0.71
N ARG A 51 -8.31 -2.21 0.02
CA ARG A 51 -7.63 -1.17 0.81
C ARG A 51 -7.36 -1.57 2.26
N PHE A 52 -8.10 -2.55 2.76
CA PHE A 52 -8.12 -2.92 4.15
C PHE A 52 -8.08 -4.43 4.28
N GLU A 53 -7.42 -4.89 5.33
CA GLU A 53 -7.39 -6.30 5.72
C GLU A 53 -8.01 -6.41 7.10
N LEU A 54 -8.93 -7.37 7.24
CA LEU A 54 -9.54 -7.76 8.50
C LEU A 54 -8.96 -9.10 8.94
N ARG A 55 -8.79 -9.26 10.25
CA ARG A 55 -8.28 -10.49 10.83
C ARG A 55 -8.95 -10.75 12.17
N GLU A 56 -9.43 -11.97 12.36
CA GLU A 56 -9.86 -12.44 13.68
C GLU A 56 -8.62 -12.96 14.43
N GLU A 57 -8.33 -12.41 15.60
CA GLU A 57 -7.27 -12.89 16.48
C GLU A 57 -7.84 -13.07 17.90
N GLY A 58 -7.86 -14.32 18.37
CA GLY A 58 -8.48 -14.67 19.65
C GLY A 58 -9.98 -14.39 19.65
N VAL A 59 -10.41 -13.47 20.51
CA VAL A 59 -11.84 -13.09 20.67
C VAL A 59 -12.18 -11.76 19.98
N GLY A 60 -11.28 -11.19 19.17
CA GLY A 60 -11.46 -9.86 18.62
C GLY A 60 -11.09 -9.72 17.14
N CYS A 61 -11.80 -8.83 16.47
CA CYS A 61 -11.53 -8.42 15.10
C CYS A 61 -10.49 -7.28 15.07
N TRP A 62 -9.49 -7.43 14.21
CA TRP A 62 -8.43 -6.47 13.95
C TRP A 62 -8.49 -5.99 12.51
N ILE A 63 -8.07 -4.75 12.27
CA ILE A 63 -8.09 -4.13 10.95
C ILE A 63 -6.79 -3.36 10.69
N ARG A 64 -6.33 -3.40 9.44
CA ARG A 64 -5.24 -2.53 8.93
C ARG A 64 -5.52 -2.02 7.53
N ALA A 65 -4.71 -1.06 7.09
CA ALA A 65 -4.59 -0.76 5.66
C ALA A 65 -3.64 -1.77 5.00
N THR A 66 -3.93 -2.14 3.75
CA THR A 66 -3.09 -3.09 2.98
C THR A 66 -1.76 -2.46 2.57
N HIS A 67 -1.77 -1.20 2.12
CA HIS A 67 -0.56 -0.44 1.81
C HIS A 67 -0.73 1.05 2.13
N GLY A 68 0.35 1.81 1.91
CA GLY A 68 0.34 3.27 1.91
C GLY A 68 0.44 3.90 3.30
N HIS A 69 1.03 3.19 4.26
CA HIS A 69 1.33 3.71 5.59
C HIS A 69 2.34 4.86 5.50
N SER A 70 2.10 5.92 6.28
CA SER A 70 3.09 6.93 6.61
C SER A 70 3.25 7.09 8.14
N ASP A 71 2.45 6.36 8.92
CA ASP A 71 2.62 6.26 10.37
C ASP A 71 3.93 5.53 10.66
N ARG A 72 4.85 6.20 11.35
CA ARG A 72 6.21 5.69 11.61
C ARG A 72 6.24 4.46 12.52
N ARG A 73 5.13 4.18 13.22
CA ARG A 73 5.01 2.99 14.07
C ARG A 73 4.85 1.70 13.26
N VAL A 74 4.44 1.80 11.99
CA VAL A 74 4.25 0.66 11.10
C VAL A 74 5.57 0.36 10.37
N HIS A 75 6.11 -0.83 10.60
CA HIS A 75 7.38 -1.29 10.06
C HIS A 75 7.15 -2.20 8.86
N ASP A 76 7.86 -2.00 7.77
CA ASP A 76 7.58 -2.71 6.50
C ASP A 76 7.85 -4.20 6.62
N ALA A 77 8.94 -4.59 7.29
CA ALA A 77 9.25 -5.99 7.57
C ALA A 77 8.20 -6.69 8.47
N ALA A 78 7.35 -5.94 9.19
CA ALA A 78 6.24 -6.51 9.96
C ALA A 78 4.92 -6.47 9.19
N ALA A 79 4.72 -5.44 8.36
CA ALA A 79 3.46 -5.22 7.64
C ALA A 79 3.40 -5.96 6.30
N HIS A 80 4.55 -6.23 5.68
CA HIS A 80 4.68 -6.66 4.29
C HIS A 80 5.66 -7.83 4.16
N GLN A 81 5.57 -8.57 3.04
CA GLN A 81 6.47 -9.68 2.76
C GLN A 81 7.69 -9.17 2.00
N GLN A 82 8.89 -9.32 2.54
CA GLN A 82 10.12 -8.96 1.83
C GLN A 82 10.35 -9.87 0.62
N ILE A 83 10.80 -9.28 -0.48
CA ILE A 83 11.12 -9.97 -1.73
C ILE A 83 12.63 -10.09 -1.83
N PHE A 84 13.12 -11.33 -1.88
CA PHE A 84 14.56 -11.63 -1.95
C PHE A 84 15.05 -12.01 -3.34
N GLN A 85 14.13 -12.28 -4.27
CA GLN A 85 14.45 -12.58 -5.66
C GLN A 85 13.72 -11.58 -6.56
N PRO A 86 14.42 -10.98 -7.55
CA PRO A 86 13.81 -9.97 -8.40
C PRO A 86 12.65 -10.58 -9.19
N LEU A 87 11.58 -9.81 -9.31
CA LEU A 87 10.43 -10.17 -10.15
C LEU A 87 10.79 -9.95 -11.62
N GLY A 88 10.12 -10.68 -12.52
CA GLY A 88 10.39 -10.59 -13.96
C GLY A 88 10.00 -9.22 -14.56
N VAL A 89 9.02 -8.55 -13.97
CA VAL A 89 8.56 -7.21 -14.38
C VAL A 89 8.30 -6.39 -13.12
N LEU A 90 8.70 -5.12 -13.14
CA LEU A 90 8.38 -4.14 -12.10
C LEU A 90 8.07 -2.79 -12.76
N VAL A 91 6.82 -2.35 -12.64
CA VAL A 91 6.30 -1.20 -13.37
C VAL A 91 5.79 -0.12 -12.44
N HIS A 92 6.20 1.12 -12.72
CA HIS A 92 5.65 2.33 -12.11
C HIS A 92 4.85 3.14 -13.14
N GLY A 93 3.55 3.32 -12.89
CA GLY A 93 2.72 4.20 -13.69
C GLY A 93 2.90 5.66 -13.30
N THR A 94 3.20 6.50 -14.28
CA THR A 94 3.40 7.94 -14.10
C THR A 94 2.71 8.74 -15.21
N ARG A 95 2.92 10.05 -15.22
CA ARG A 95 2.50 10.94 -16.30
C ARG A 95 3.67 11.28 -17.21
N ALA A 96 3.41 11.47 -18.50
CA ALA A 96 4.42 11.81 -19.50
C ALA A 96 5.25 13.04 -19.09
N ASN A 97 4.59 14.05 -18.50
CA ASN A 97 5.28 15.25 -18.02
C ASN A 97 6.21 15.03 -16.80
N CYS A 98 6.11 13.88 -16.13
CA CYS A 98 7.01 13.51 -15.02
C CYS A 98 8.22 12.71 -15.51
N VAL A 99 8.20 12.13 -16.70
CA VAL A 99 9.25 11.22 -17.20
C VAL A 99 10.62 11.91 -17.24
N ALA A 100 10.70 13.14 -17.75
CA ALA A 100 11.96 13.88 -17.80
C ALA A 100 12.57 14.08 -16.38
N SER A 101 11.73 14.41 -15.40
CA SER A 101 12.18 14.56 -14.00
C SER A 101 12.61 13.22 -13.38
N ILE A 102 11.97 12.11 -13.73
CA ILE A 102 12.32 10.78 -13.23
C ILE A 102 13.67 10.36 -13.81
N LEU A 103 13.92 10.60 -15.10
CA LEU A 103 15.21 10.29 -15.72
C LEU A 103 16.36 11.14 -15.15
N GLN A 104 16.09 12.38 -14.75
CA GLN A 104 17.10 13.26 -14.16
C GLN A 104 17.34 13.02 -12.66
N ALA A 105 16.31 12.70 -11.89
CA ALA A 105 16.34 12.72 -10.43
C ALA A 105 15.85 11.42 -9.77
N SER A 106 15.73 10.36 -10.56
CA SER A 106 15.20 9.03 -10.17
C SER A 106 13.73 9.06 -9.73
N LEU A 107 13.16 7.88 -9.52
CA LEU A 107 11.84 7.73 -8.90
C LEU A 107 11.91 8.16 -7.43
N LYS A 108 10.88 8.88 -6.98
CA LYS A 108 10.75 9.35 -5.60
C LYS A 108 9.40 8.96 -5.04
N SER A 109 9.35 8.60 -3.75
CA SER A 109 8.11 8.33 -3.03
C SER A 109 7.24 9.58 -2.84
N MET A 110 7.83 10.76 -3.05
CA MET A 110 7.21 12.07 -2.84
C MET A 110 6.70 12.22 -1.40
N GLY A 111 5.41 12.52 -1.20
CA GLY A 111 4.81 12.60 0.14
C GLY A 111 4.46 11.24 0.77
N ARG A 112 4.83 10.13 0.13
CA ARG A 112 4.55 8.77 0.62
C ARG A 112 5.81 8.16 1.22
N LYS A 113 5.62 7.09 2.00
CA LYS A 113 6.73 6.31 2.54
C LYS A 113 7.49 5.54 1.45
N HIS A 114 6.76 4.99 0.46
CA HIS A 114 7.32 4.14 -0.60
C HIS A 114 6.95 4.62 -2.00
N VAL A 115 7.82 4.32 -2.97
CA VAL A 115 7.42 4.24 -4.38
C VAL A 115 6.54 3.01 -4.55
N HIS A 116 5.50 3.09 -5.38
CA HIS A 116 4.59 1.97 -5.58
C HIS A 116 4.75 1.43 -7.00
N PHE A 117 4.77 0.12 -7.11
CA PHE A 117 4.90 -0.60 -8.36
C PHE A 117 3.88 -1.74 -8.43
N VAL A 118 3.68 -2.25 -9.64
CA VAL A 118 3.01 -3.52 -9.92
C VAL A 118 3.98 -4.44 -10.64
N ASP A 119 3.74 -5.75 -10.57
CA ASP A 119 4.58 -6.78 -11.17
C ASP A 119 4.06 -7.29 -12.53
N SER A 120 3.26 -6.47 -13.21
CA SER A 120 2.80 -6.71 -14.59
C SER A 120 2.51 -5.38 -15.32
N ASP A 121 2.42 -5.42 -16.65
CA ASP A 121 1.93 -4.33 -17.49
C ASP A 121 0.56 -4.63 -18.11
N SER A 122 -0.20 -5.55 -17.51
CA SER A 122 -1.56 -5.84 -17.94
C SER A 122 -2.49 -4.66 -17.63
N ASP A 123 -3.46 -4.37 -18.50
CA ASP A 123 -4.44 -3.29 -18.27
C ASP A 123 -5.14 -3.43 -16.91
N ALA A 124 -5.43 -4.67 -16.48
CA ALA A 124 -6.08 -4.94 -15.21
C ALA A 124 -5.21 -4.52 -14.01
N ASP A 125 -3.92 -4.82 -14.03
CA ASP A 125 -3.00 -4.48 -12.95
C ASP A 125 -2.59 -3.02 -12.99
N ILE A 126 -2.51 -2.43 -14.19
CA ILE A 126 -2.33 -0.99 -14.40
C ILE A 126 -3.50 -0.21 -13.76
N LEU A 127 -4.74 -0.62 -14.01
CA LEU A 127 -5.94 -0.01 -13.43
C LEU A 127 -5.98 -0.16 -11.90
N GLN A 128 -5.57 -1.32 -11.39
CA GLN A 128 -5.56 -1.61 -9.96
C GLN A 128 -4.37 -0.99 -9.23
N GLY A 129 -3.23 -0.80 -9.87
CA GLY A 129 -2.02 -0.28 -9.25
C GLY A 129 -1.91 1.23 -9.32
N PHE A 130 -2.23 1.81 -10.48
CA PHE A 130 -1.87 3.20 -10.76
C PHE A 130 -2.93 4.20 -10.35
N ARG A 131 -2.52 5.46 -10.34
CA ARG A 131 -3.42 6.58 -10.13
C ARG A 131 -4.15 6.86 -11.44
N ALA A 132 -5.40 7.30 -11.34
CA ALA A 132 -6.14 7.77 -12.51
C ALA A 132 -5.35 8.86 -13.27
N GLY A 133 -5.29 8.71 -14.58
CA GLY A 133 -4.57 9.62 -15.48
C GLY A 133 -3.05 9.43 -15.49
N CYS A 134 -2.54 8.25 -15.13
CA CYS A 134 -1.22 7.83 -15.59
C CYS A 134 -1.32 7.41 -17.07
N ASP A 135 -0.38 7.87 -17.89
CA ASP A 135 -0.33 7.68 -19.35
C ASP A 135 1.06 7.22 -19.81
N SER A 136 1.95 6.91 -18.88
CA SER A 136 3.31 6.45 -19.14
C SER A 136 3.73 5.39 -18.13
N LEU A 137 4.48 4.39 -18.57
CA LEU A 137 5.04 3.33 -17.75
C LEU A 137 6.55 3.51 -17.62
N VAL A 138 7.06 3.33 -16.40
CA VAL A 138 8.50 3.25 -16.11
C VAL A 138 8.80 1.84 -15.64
N TYR A 139 9.59 1.12 -16.42
CA TYR A 139 10.07 -0.21 -16.07
C TYR A 139 11.35 -0.07 -15.23
N VAL A 140 11.40 -0.79 -14.11
CA VAL A 140 12.54 -0.76 -13.19
C VAL A 140 13.28 -2.07 -13.27
N ASP A 141 14.60 -2.00 -13.43
CA ASP A 141 15.48 -3.15 -13.23
C ASP A 141 15.57 -3.45 -11.72
N MET A 142 14.67 -4.34 -11.27
CA MET A 142 14.60 -4.72 -9.86
C MET A 142 15.87 -5.46 -9.41
N ALA A 143 16.52 -6.21 -10.30
CA ALA A 143 17.73 -6.95 -9.96
C ALA A 143 18.89 -5.98 -9.66
N ASP A 144 19.12 -5.01 -10.55
CA ASP A 144 20.13 -3.98 -10.35
C ASP A 144 19.83 -3.12 -9.11
N ALA A 145 18.56 -2.73 -8.92
CA ALA A 145 18.12 -2.00 -7.74
C ALA A 145 18.41 -2.76 -6.42
N MET A 146 18.15 -4.06 -6.38
CA MET A 146 18.45 -4.90 -5.22
C MET A 146 19.96 -5.05 -4.99
N LEU A 147 20.77 -5.14 -6.06
CA LEU A 147 22.24 -5.15 -5.96
C LEU A 147 22.78 -3.82 -5.42
N CYS A 148 22.10 -2.71 -5.69
CA CYS A 148 22.39 -1.41 -5.08
C CYS A 148 21.91 -1.28 -3.62
N GLY A 149 21.34 -2.34 -3.03
CA GLY A 149 20.92 -2.38 -1.63
C GLY A 149 19.50 -1.85 -1.37
N LEU A 150 18.64 -1.80 -2.40
CA LEU A 150 17.23 -1.45 -2.21
C LEU A 150 16.41 -2.69 -1.85
N ASP A 151 15.68 -2.62 -0.75
CA ASP A 151 14.71 -3.62 -0.35
C ASP A 151 13.36 -3.39 -1.05
N PHE A 152 12.69 -4.49 -1.40
CA PHE A 152 11.34 -4.49 -1.95
C PHE A 152 10.43 -5.37 -1.12
N PHE A 153 9.17 -4.97 -1.00
CA PHE A 153 8.17 -5.71 -0.26
C PHE A 153 6.88 -5.86 -1.07
N ARG A 154 6.23 -7.02 -0.96
CA ARG A 154 4.87 -7.23 -1.44
C ARG A 154 3.87 -6.92 -0.33
N THR A 155 2.93 -6.03 -0.62
CA THR A 155 1.84 -5.68 0.29
C THR A 155 0.72 -6.73 0.21
N PRO A 156 -0.15 -6.80 1.23
CA PRO A 156 -1.34 -7.66 1.24
C PRO A 156 -2.26 -7.54 0.02
N ASP A 157 -2.30 -6.39 -0.64
CA ASP A 157 -3.10 -6.18 -1.85
C ASP A 157 -2.30 -6.35 -3.15
N GLY A 158 -1.11 -6.94 -3.08
CA GLY A 158 -0.29 -7.29 -4.24
C GLY A 158 0.60 -6.17 -4.78
N MET A 159 0.49 -4.94 -4.26
CA MET A 159 1.40 -3.85 -4.63
C MET A 159 2.84 -4.18 -4.21
N ILE A 160 3.81 -3.72 -5.00
CA ILE A 160 5.22 -3.77 -4.63
C ILE A 160 5.65 -2.38 -4.15
N VAL A 161 6.38 -2.32 -3.04
CA VAL A 161 6.81 -1.07 -2.36
C VAL A 161 8.25 -1.13 -1.87
#